data_AF-A0A952WC82-F1
#
_entry.id   AF-A0A952WC82-F1
#
_cell.length_a   1.000
_cell.length_b   1.000
_cell.length_c   1.000
_cell.angle_alpha   90.00
_cell.angle_beta   90.00
_cell.angle_gamma   90.00
#
_symmetry.space_group_name_H-M   'P 1'
#
loop_
_entity.id
_entity.type
_entity.pdbx_description
1 polymer ?
#
loop_
_entity_poly.entity_id
_entity_poly.type
_entity_poly.pdbx_seq_one_letter_code
_entity_poly.pdbx_strand_id
1 'polypeptide(L)'
;MKVVHYLERASLSYAPAGPALMVCAALAEHGHDVILVTEDPVDIPLSWTNARSRAPRVEVIPPLLGRLRLVSRWSRRHIERCLLSAQCLHLHTISERSSAAAAAIAHRMGIPIVEGLPESSGMWRSMMTSGLSRPNAGLLLDPAVSATLVSRLESLYWLAQDGGSLAARAFDIAAARRSA
;
A
#
# COMPACT_ATOMS: atom_id res chain seq x y z
N MET A 1 11.75 -3.27 8.15
CA MET A 1 12.01 -2.49 6.90
C MET A 1 11.03 -1.31 6.85
N LYS A 2 11.39 -0.23 6.17
CA LYS A 2 10.52 0.92 5.90
C LYS A 2 9.79 0.75 4.56
N VAL A 3 8.47 0.64 4.62
CA VAL A 3 7.60 0.43 3.45
C VAL A 3 6.57 1.55 3.40
N VAL A 4 6.49 2.23 2.27
CA VAL A 4 5.44 3.23 2.02
C VAL A 4 4.36 2.58 1.19
N HIS A 5 3.14 2.50 1.71
CA HIS A 5 1.97 2.16 0.93
C HIS A 5 1.31 3.45 0.45
N TYR A 6 0.97 3.49 -0.83
CA TYR A 6 0.13 4.57 -1.36
C TYR A 6 -1.24 4.00 -1.72
N LEU A 7 -2.26 4.63 -1.17
CA LEU A 7 -3.66 4.30 -1.42
C LEU A 7 -4.40 5.62 -1.53
N GLU A 8 -5.04 5.86 -2.66
CA GLU A 8 -5.71 7.14 -2.88
C GLU A 8 -6.78 7.40 -1.81
N ARG A 9 -7.62 6.40 -1.53
CA ARG A 9 -8.65 6.47 -0.50
C ARG A 9 -8.59 5.27 0.42
N ALA A 10 -8.42 5.49 1.72
CA ALA A 10 -8.54 4.48 2.75
C ALA A 10 -10.00 4.35 3.23
N SER A 11 -10.92 4.13 2.28
CA SER A 11 -12.33 3.87 2.55
C SER A 11 -12.70 2.44 2.21
N LEU A 12 -13.38 1.71 3.08
CA LEU A 12 -13.84 0.34 2.85
C LEU A 12 -14.95 0.25 1.79
N SER A 13 -15.58 1.38 1.44
CA SER A 13 -16.43 1.46 0.25
C SER A 13 -15.64 1.48 -1.06
N TYR A 14 -14.32 1.67 -0.98
CA TYR A 14 -13.37 1.60 -2.09
C TYR A 14 -12.62 0.25 -2.00
N ALA A 15 -12.91 -0.65 -2.93
CA ALA A 15 -12.52 -2.07 -2.86
C ALA A 15 -11.05 -2.33 -2.52
N PRO A 16 -10.05 -1.57 -3.04
CA PRO A 16 -8.65 -1.80 -2.69
C PRO A 16 -8.28 -1.50 -1.23
N ALA A 17 -9.08 -0.72 -0.48
CA ALA A 17 -8.72 -0.26 0.85
C ALA A 17 -8.66 -1.39 1.89
N GLY A 18 -9.59 -2.34 1.85
CA GLY A 18 -9.64 -3.44 2.83
C GLY A 18 -8.33 -4.25 2.83
N PRO A 19 -7.96 -4.88 1.70
CA PRO A 19 -6.69 -5.59 1.56
C PRO A 19 -5.48 -4.71 1.87
N ALA A 20 -5.48 -3.45 1.41
CA ALA A 20 -4.38 -2.52 1.66
C ALA A 20 -4.13 -2.28 3.15
N LEU A 21 -5.20 -2.04 3.89
CA LEU A 21 -5.15 -1.80 5.33
C LEU A 21 -4.75 -3.09 6.08
N MET A 22 -5.20 -4.27 5.66
CA MET A 22 -4.76 -5.55 6.23
C MET A 22 -3.25 -5.75 6.08
N VAL A 23 -2.70 -5.52 4.89
CA VAL A 23 -1.26 -5.65 4.64
C VAL A 23 -0.45 -4.68 5.49
N CYS A 24 -0.89 -3.42 5.60
CA CYS A 24 -0.21 -2.43 6.42
C CYS A 24 -0.16 -2.89 7.89
N ALA A 25 -1.28 -3.37 8.44
CA ALA A 25 -1.34 -3.91 9.80
C ALA A 25 -0.36 -5.08 9.99
N ALA A 26 -0.43 -6.08 9.10
CA ALA A 26 0.38 -7.28 9.19
C ALA A 26 1.88 -6.96 9.16
N LEU A 27 2.31 -6.06 8.28
CA LEU A 27 3.71 -5.62 8.22
C LEU A 27 4.15 -4.92 9.51
N ALA A 28 3.32 -4.01 10.03
CA ALA A 28 3.65 -3.29 11.25
C ALA A 28 3.72 -4.22 12.48
N GLU A 29 2.83 -5.23 12.55
CA GLU A 29 2.85 -6.28 13.58
C GLU A 29 4.15 -7.08 13.58
N HIS A 30 4.73 -7.30 12.40
CA HIS A 30 6.03 -7.98 12.21
C HIS A 30 7.25 -7.05 12.40
N GLY A 31 7.05 -5.84 12.92
CA GLY A 31 8.13 -4.90 13.25
C GLY A 31 8.67 -4.11 12.07
N HIS A 32 7.93 -4.04 10.96
CA HIS A 32 8.26 -3.13 9.86
C HIS A 32 7.80 -1.69 10.18
N ASP A 33 8.54 -0.70 9.67
CA ASP A 33 8.15 0.71 9.68
C ASP A 33 7.23 0.97 8.49
N VAL A 34 5.93 1.00 8.73
CA VAL A 34 4.92 1.09 7.66
C VAL A 34 4.33 2.49 7.66
N ILE A 35 4.32 3.11 6.48
CA ILE A 35 3.65 4.40 6.26
C ILE A 35 2.54 4.20 5.24
N LEU A 36 1.29 4.47 5.60
CA LEU A 36 0.18 4.58 4.66
C LEU A 36 0.00 6.05 4.27
N VAL A 37 0.19 6.35 2.99
CA VAL A 37 -0.06 7.67 2.41
C VAL A 37 -1.42 7.64 1.70
N THR A 38 -2.31 8.56 2.07
CA THR A 38 -3.66 8.65 1.50
C THR A 38 -4.21 10.08 1.50
N GLU A 39 -5.14 10.42 0.60
CA GLU A 39 -5.88 11.70 0.71
C GLU A 39 -7.12 11.60 1.60
N ASP A 40 -7.64 10.38 1.80
CA ASP A 40 -8.91 10.14 2.48
C ASP A 40 -8.76 9.03 3.52
N PRO A 41 -8.57 9.38 4.81
CA PRO A 41 -8.31 8.43 5.88
C PRO A 41 -9.59 7.86 6.54
N VAL A 42 -10.77 7.95 5.90
CA VAL A 42 -12.08 7.76 6.57
C VAL A 42 -12.23 6.47 7.36
N ASP A 43 -11.72 5.33 6.88
CA ASP A 43 -11.86 4.03 7.52
C ASP A 43 -10.55 3.54 8.17
N ILE A 44 -9.59 4.43 8.40
CA ILE A 44 -8.34 4.09 9.07
C ILE A 44 -8.59 3.84 10.57
N PRO A 45 -8.04 2.74 11.14
CA PRO A 45 -8.15 2.48 12.57
C PRO A 45 -7.55 3.62 13.42
N LEU A 46 -8.28 4.05 14.46
CA LEU A 46 -7.80 5.08 15.41
C LEU A 46 -6.48 4.71 16.11
N SER A 47 -6.13 3.42 16.17
CA SER A 47 -4.85 2.98 16.71
C SER A 47 -3.65 3.44 15.87
N TRP A 48 -3.86 3.74 14.58
CA TRP A 48 -2.81 4.14 13.64
C TRP A 48 -2.53 5.65 13.70
N THR A 49 -3.53 6.46 14.05
CA THR A 49 -3.38 7.94 14.12
C THR A 49 -2.47 8.39 15.25
N ASN A 50 -2.20 7.53 16.24
CA ASN A 50 -1.30 7.80 17.36
C ASN A 50 0.05 7.04 17.24
N ALA A 51 0.32 6.39 16.10
CA ALA A 51 1.58 5.70 15.78
C ALA A 51 2.19 4.92 16.98
N ARG A 52 1.37 4.09 17.64
CA ARG A 52 1.84 3.22 18.72
C ARG A 52 2.84 2.19 18.18
N SER A 53 3.67 1.64 19.06
CA SER A 53 4.57 0.52 18.71
C SER A 53 3.78 -0.57 17.97
N ARG A 54 4.25 -0.96 16.77
CA ARG A 54 3.64 -1.96 15.86
C ARG A 54 2.34 -1.55 15.14
N ALA A 55 2.03 -0.25 15.06
CA ALA A 55 0.98 0.26 14.18
C ALA A 55 1.57 1.00 12.98
N PRO A 56 0.94 0.96 11.79
CA PRO A 56 1.31 1.82 10.68
C PRO A 56 1.16 3.30 11.05
N ARG A 57 2.06 4.13 10.53
CA ARG A 57 1.87 5.58 10.50
C ARG A 57 1.01 5.97 9.32
N VAL A 58 0.16 6.96 9.51
CA VAL A 58 -0.75 7.46 8.47
C VAL A 58 -0.35 8.88 8.13
N GLU A 59 -0.13 9.12 6.84
CA GLU A 59 0.28 10.41 6.29
C GLU A 59 -0.80 10.88 5.32
N VAL A 60 -1.58 11.87 5.78
CA VAL A 60 -2.67 12.42 4.99
C VAL A 60 -2.12 13.51 4.07
N ILE A 61 -2.27 13.32 2.77
CA ILE A 61 -1.86 14.32 1.77
C ILE A 61 -2.99 15.31 1.48
N PRO A 62 -2.67 16.54 1.03
CA PRO A 62 -3.68 17.47 0.55
C PRO A 62 -4.53 16.85 -0.56
N PRO A 63 -5.81 17.27 -0.69
CA PRO A 63 -6.71 16.77 -1.71
C PRO A 63 -6.12 16.85 -3.13
N LEU A 64 -6.43 15.85 -3.93
CA LEU A 64 -6.09 15.82 -5.35
C LEU A 64 -6.84 16.92 -6.10
N LEU A 65 -6.19 17.47 -7.13
CA LEU A 65 -6.65 18.67 -7.83
C LEU A 65 -7.66 18.34 -8.92
N GLY A 66 -8.84 18.97 -8.81
CA GLY A 66 -9.88 19.00 -9.83
C GLY A 66 -10.50 17.64 -10.15
N ARG A 67 -11.35 17.61 -11.18
CA ARG A 67 -12.02 16.37 -11.63
C ARG A 67 -11.03 15.30 -12.14
N LEU A 68 -9.85 15.72 -12.57
CA LEU A 68 -8.78 14.84 -13.03
C LEU A 68 -7.93 14.24 -11.90
N ARG A 69 -8.15 14.69 -10.66
CA ARG A 69 -7.51 14.17 -9.44
C ARG A 69 -5.99 14.11 -9.54
N LEU A 70 -5.40 15.24 -9.93
CA LEU A 70 -3.95 15.37 -10.08
C LEU A 70 -3.27 15.58 -8.73
N VAL A 71 -2.10 14.98 -8.54
CA VAL A 71 -1.28 15.20 -7.32
C VAL A 71 -0.78 16.64 -7.30
N SER A 72 -1.17 17.39 -6.26
CA SER A 72 -0.73 18.78 -6.07
C SER A 72 0.78 18.87 -5.80
N ARG A 73 1.38 20.06 -5.95
CA ARG A 73 2.79 20.29 -5.59
C ARG A 73 3.06 19.96 -4.11
N TRP A 74 2.09 20.22 -3.24
CA TRP A 74 2.20 19.93 -1.80
C TRP A 74 2.09 18.44 -1.52
N SER A 75 1.14 17.75 -2.14
CA SER A 75 0.99 16.29 -2.05
C SER A 75 2.25 15.59 -2.58
N ARG A 76 2.84 16.07 -3.68
CA ARG A 76 4.12 15.56 -4.20
C ARG A 76 5.24 15.68 -3.17
N ARG A 77 5.46 16.86 -2.59
CA ARG A 77 6.47 17.07 -1.54
C ARG A 77 6.23 16.18 -0.33
N HIS A 78 4.97 15.93 0.01
CA HIS A 78 4.60 15.07 1.12
C HIS A 78 4.96 13.60 0.82
N ILE A 79 4.60 13.10 -0.37
CA ILE A 79 4.98 11.75 -0.84
C ILE A 79 6.51 11.61 -0.88
N GLU A 80 7.23 12.59 -1.42
CA GLU A 80 8.70 12.60 -1.46
C GLU A 80 9.30 12.44 -0.06
N ARG A 81 8.80 13.18 0.95
CA ARG A 81 9.26 13.06 2.34
C ARG A 81 8.99 11.67 2.94
N CYS A 82 7.85 11.07 2.62
CA CYS A 82 7.53 9.71 3.10
C CYS A 82 8.49 8.68 2.51
N LEU A 83 8.85 8.86 1.24
CA LEU A 83 9.77 7.99 0.50
C LEU A 83 11.23 8.18 0.88
N LEU A 84 11.62 9.27 1.56
CA LEU A 84 12.97 9.40 2.11
C LEU A 84 13.24 8.21 3.02
N SER A 85 14.33 7.48 2.77
CA SER A 85 14.73 6.23 3.45
C SER A 85 13.79 5.02 3.30
N ALA A 86 12.74 5.10 2.47
CA ALA A 86 11.90 3.94 2.20
C ALA A 86 12.68 2.88 1.41
N GLN A 87 12.51 1.61 1.74
CA GLN A 87 13.05 0.51 0.91
C GLN A 87 12.18 0.24 -0.32
N CYS A 88 10.88 0.56 -0.26
CA CYS A 88 9.99 0.47 -1.42
C CYS A 88 8.73 1.31 -1.24
N LEU A 89 8.08 1.58 -2.37
CA LEU A 89 6.71 2.06 -2.50
C LEU A 89 5.82 0.89 -2.93
N HIS A 90 4.78 0.57 -2.17
CA HIS A 90 3.76 -0.40 -2.55
C HIS A 90 2.49 0.34 -3.01
N LEU A 91 2.11 0.13 -4.27
CA LEU A 91 0.90 0.68 -4.88
C LEU A 91 -0.21 -0.37 -4.89
N HIS A 92 -1.42 0.01 -4.47
CA HIS A 92 -2.58 -0.89 -4.51
C HIS A 92 -3.39 -0.78 -5.82
N THR A 93 -3.17 0.27 -6.61
CA THR A 93 -3.87 0.53 -7.88
C THR A 93 -3.00 1.35 -8.85
N ILE A 94 -2.30 0.76 -9.80
CA ILE A 94 -1.50 1.57 -10.76
C ILE A 94 -2.38 2.34 -11.77
N SER A 95 -3.61 1.88 -12.00
CA SER A 95 -4.55 2.48 -12.95
C SER A 95 -5.01 3.88 -12.55
N GLU A 96 -4.82 4.26 -11.29
CA GLU A 96 -5.15 5.59 -10.81
C GLU A 96 -4.06 6.59 -11.14
N ARG A 97 -4.46 7.76 -11.65
CA ARG A 97 -3.52 8.82 -12.03
C ARG A 97 -2.66 9.27 -10.84
N SER A 98 -3.23 9.26 -9.64
CA SER A 98 -2.52 9.66 -8.43
C SER A 98 -1.46 8.63 -8.02
N SER A 99 -1.76 7.33 -8.16
CA SER A 99 -0.81 6.23 -8.01
C SER A 99 0.29 6.27 -9.07
N ALA A 100 -0.05 6.56 -10.33
CA ALA A 100 0.96 6.75 -11.39
C ALA A 100 1.89 7.93 -11.08
N ALA A 101 1.38 9.01 -10.48
CA ALA A 101 2.21 10.13 -10.03
C ALA A 101 3.10 9.74 -8.84
N ALA A 102 2.61 8.94 -7.89
CA ALA A 102 3.42 8.39 -6.79
C ALA A 102 4.53 7.45 -7.33
N ALA A 103 4.20 6.58 -8.29
CA ALA A 103 5.15 5.73 -9.00
C ALA A 103 6.25 6.56 -9.66
N ALA A 104 5.88 7.61 -10.41
CA ALA A 104 6.83 8.49 -11.06
C ALA A 104 7.74 9.22 -10.05
N ILE A 105 7.24 9.55 -8.85
CA ILE A 105 8.06 10.12 -7.76
C ILE A 105 9.07 9.08 -7.27
N ALA A 106 8.62 7.88 -6.90
CA ALA A 106 9.49 6.81 -6.42
C ALA A 106 10.58 6.45 -7.43
N HIS A 107 10.21 6.32 -8.71
CA HIS A 107 11.16 6.05 -9.79
C HIS A 107 12.26 7.12 -9.89
N ARG A 108 11.90 8.42 -9.83
CA ARG A 108 12.90 9.50 -9.84
C ARG A 108 13.83 9.48 -8.62
N MET A 109 13.36 8.92 -7.50
CA MET A 109 14.14 8.78 -6.27
C MET A 109 14.95 7.48 -6.21
N GLY A 110 14.88 6.64 -7.24
CA GLY A 110 15.51 5.30 -7.23
C GLY A 110 14.87 4.35 -6.22
N ILE A 111 13.63 4.62 -5.79
CA ILE A 111 12.91 3.79 -4.83
C ILE A 111 12.17 2.67 -5.58
N PRO A 112 12.39 1.41 -5.20
CA PRO A 112 11.65 0.26 -5.71
C PRO A 112 10.14 0.42 -5.62
N ILE A 113 9.43 0.00 -6.67
CA ILE A 113 7.96 0.01 -6.71
C ILE A 113 7.47 -1.43 -6.72
N VAL A 114 6.58 -1.76 -5.80
CA VAL A 114 5.82 -3.01 -5.74
C VAL A 114 4.37 -2.68 -6.07
N GLU A 115 3.75 -3.47 -6.93
CA GLU A 115 2.35 -3.28 -7.30
C GLU A 115 1.53 -4.46 -6.78
N GLY A 116 0.48 -4.17 -6.02
CA GLY A 116 -0.56 -5.13 -5.68
C GLY A 116 -1.54 -5.22 -6.84
N LEU A 117 -1.58 -6.34 -7.56
CA LEU A 117 -2.63 -6.54 -8.58
C LEU A 117 -3.97 -6.84 -7.90
N PRO A 118 -5.10 -6.44 -8.49
CA PRO A 118 -6.43 -6.76 -7.97
C PRO A 118 -6.64 -8.27 -7.77
N GLU A 119 -7.33 -8.62 -6.68
CA GLU A 119 -7.71 -10.00 -6.31
C GLU A 119 -8.40 -10.79 -7.45
N SER A 120 -9.08 -10.10 -8.37
CA SER A 120 -9.85 -10.74 -9.44
C SER A 120 -9.03 -11.32 -10.59
N SER A 121 -7.71 -11.10 -10.63
CA SER A 121 -6.97 -11.34 -11.87
C SER A 121 -6.59 -12.80 -12.12
N GLY A 122 -6.50 -13.68 -11.11
CA GLY A 122 -5.90 -15.03 -11.30
C GLY A 122 -4.48 -15.01 -11.91
N MET A 123 -3.94 -13.80 -12.12
CA MET A 123 -2.81 -13.48 -12.97
C MET A 123 -1.51 -13.58 -12.17
N TRP A 124 -1.58 -13.40 -10.85
CA TRP A 124 -0.50 -13.77 -9.93
C TRP A 124 -0.11 -15.24 -10.07
N ARG A 125 -1.11 -16.15 -10.06
CA ARG A 125 -0.89 -17.59 -10.25
C ARG A 125 -0.34 -17.90 -11.64
N SER A 126 -0.76 -17.14 -12.66
CA SER A 126 -0.29 -17.30 -14.05
C SER A 126 1.12 -16.74 -14.25
N MET A 127 1.49 -15.56 -13.74
CA MET A 127 2.84 -15.00 -13.83
C MET A 127 3.87 -15.86 -13.07
N MET A 128 3.49 -16.41 -11.92
CA MET A 128 4.34 -17.30 -11.12
C MET A 128 4.57 -18.67 -11.77
N THR A 129 3.60 -19.19 -12.52
CA THR A 129 3.72 -20.49 -13.22
C THR A 129 4.29 -20.37 -14.63
N SER A 130 4.21 -19.21 -15.27
CA SER A 130 4.65 -19.01 -16.66
C SER A 130 5.96 -18.23 -16.83
N GLY A 131 6.55 -17.66 -15.76
CA GLY A 131 7.83 -16.94 -15.83
C GLY A 131 7.80 -15.69 -16.73
N LEU A 132 6.62 -15.21 -17.10
CA LEU A 132 6.46 -14.09 -18.03
C LEU A 132 6.49 -12.75 -17.28
N SER A 133 7.62 -12.08 -17.34
CA SER A 133 7.72 -10.64 -17.12
C SER A 133 7.14 -9.91 -18.33
N ARG A 134 6.17 -9.00 -18.12
CA ARG A 134 5.76 -8.08 -19.18
C ARG A 134 6.90 -7.09 -19.46
N PRO A 135 7.30 -6.87 -20.72
CA PRO A 135 8.36 -5.91 -21.06
C PRO A 135 7.93 -4.43 -21.01
N ASN A 136 6.73 -4.07 -20.51
CA ASN A 136 6.20 -2.70 -20.58
C ASN A 136 5.74 -2.08 -19.25
N ALA A 137 5.99 -2.71 -18.11
CA ALA A 137 5.95 -2.03 -16.81
C ALA A 137 7.39 -1.95 -16.34
N GLY A 138 7.98 -0.75 -16.36
CA GLY A 138 9.39 -0.47 -16.05
C GLY A 138 9.79 -0.77 -14.60
N LEU A 139 9.78 -2.05 -14.24
CA LEU A 139 10.41 -2.61 -13.07
C LEU A 139 11.90 -2.78 -13.38
N LEU A 140 12.67 -1.71 -13.21
CA LEU A 140 14.12 -1.80 -13.01
C LEU A 140 14.36 -2.05 -11.52
N LEU A 141 14.16 -3.30 -11.13
CA LEU A 141 14.69 -3.81 -9.89
C LEU A 141 15.59 -4.99 -10.19
N ASP A 142 16.64 -5.12 -9.38
CA ASP A 142 17.35 -6.39 -9.27
C ASP A 142 16.31 -7.50 -9.04
N PRO A 143 16.20 -8.48 -9.96
CA PRO A 143 15.22 -9.55 -9.87
C PRO A 143 15.24 -10.29 -8.52
N ALA A 144 16.40 -10.39 -7.87
CA ALA A 144 16.55 -11.07 -6.59
C ALA A 144 15.96 -10.27 -5.41
N VAL A 145 16.10 -8.94 -5.45
CA VAL A 145 15.52 -8.04 -4.43
C VAL A 145 14.01 -8.00 -4.56
N SER A 146 13.50 -7.91 -5.79
CA SER A 146 12.06 -7.99 -6.06
C SER A 146 11.46 -9.31 -5.59
N ALA A 147 12.06 -10.44 -5.96
CA ALA A 147 11.52 -11.75 -5.60
C ALA A 147 11.45 -11.96 -4.08
N THR A 148 12.49 -11.56 -3.34
CA THR A 148 12.54 -11.71 -1.88
C THR A 148 11.52 -10.80 -1.19
N LEU A 149 11.40 -9.56 -1.66
CA LEU A 149 10.52 -8.57 -1.06
C LEU A 149 9.04 -8.87 -1.36
N VAL A 150 8.75 -9.26 -2.59
CA VAL A 150 7.41 -9.73 -3.02
C VAL A 150 7.03 -11.00 -2.27
N SER A 151 7.90 -12.01 -2.21
CA SER A 151 7.62 -13.27 -1.49
C SER A 151 7.32 -13.04 -0.01
N ARG A 152 8.03 -12.11 0.64
CA ARG A 152 7.75 -11.73 2.04
C ARG A 152 6.42 -11.00 2.20
N LEU A 153 6.11 -10.06 1.29
CA LEU A 153 4.83 -9.34 1.31
C LEU A 153 3.65 -10.29 1.08
N GLU A 154 3.80 -11.25 0.17
CA GLU A 154 2.79 -12.29 -0.10
C GLU A 154 2.59 -13.23 1.08
N SER A 155 3.67 -13.71 1.70
CA SER A 155 3.57 -14.59 2.88
C SER A 155 2.79 -13.91 4.00
N LEU A 156 3.04 -12.60 4.20
CA LEU A 156 2.33 -11.79 5.19
C LEU A 156 0.88 -11.49 4.78
N TYR A 157 0.60 -11.33 3.48
CA TYR A 157 -0.76 -11.20 2.95
C TYR A 157 -1.60 -12.44 3.26
N TRP A 158 -1.09 -13.63 2.94
CA TRP A 158 -1.79 -14.89 3.18
C TRP A 158 -1.99 -15.16 4.67
N LEU A 159 -0.97 -14.90 5.49
CA LEU A 159 -1.09 -14.98 6.96
C LEU A 159 -2.16 -14.02 7.52
N ALA A 160 -2.36 -12.86 6.89
CA ALA A 160 -3.41 -11.93 7.30
C ALA A 160 -4.81 -12.41 6.90
N GLN A 161 -4.95 -13.12 5.78
CA GLN A 161 -6.21 -13.66 5.26
C GLN A 161 -6.68 -14.92 5.99
N ASP A 162 -5.77 -15.77 6.48
CA ASP A 162 -6.12 -17.03 7.17
C ASP A 162 -6.73 -16.85 8.58
N GLY A 163 -7.21 -15.65 8.93
CA GLY A 163 -8.08 -15.40 10.10
C GLY A 163 -7.41 -15.45 11.47
N GLY A 164 -6.11 -15.71 11.54
CA GLY A 164 -5.36 -15.83 12.81
C GLY A 164 -4.78 -14.52 13.36
N SER A 165 -4.76 -13.43 12.58
CA SER A 165 -4.05 -12.20 12.95
C SER A 165 -4.93 -11.14 13.64
N LEU A 166 -4.29 -10.30 14.46
CA LEU A 166 -4.89 -9.11 15.09
C LEU A 166 -5.47 -8.14 14.05
N ALA A 167 -4.95 -8.14 12.82
CA ALA A 167 -5.50 -7.39 11.71
C ALA A 167 -6.97 -7.76 11.43
N ALA A 168 -7.32 -9.04 11.34
CA ALA A 168 -8.71 -9.48 11.14
C ALA A 168 -9.65 -8.95 12.25
N ARG A 169 -9.20 -8.98 13.51
CA ARG A 169 -9.96 -8.47 14.67
C ARG A 169 -10.08 -6.94 14.69
N ALA A 170 -9.11 -6.21 14.14
CA ALA A 170 -9.16 -4.75 14.06
C ALA A 170 -10.22 -4.27 13.04
N PHE A 171 -10.47 -5.05 11.98
CA PHE A 171 -11.54 -4.76 11.02
C PHE A 171 -12.94 -5.04 11.57
N ASP A 172 -13.10 -6.09 12.38
CA ASP A 172 -14.38 -6.37 13.05
C ASP A 172 -14.84 -5.18 13.91
N ILE A 173 -13.91 -4.47 14.56
CA ILE A 173 -14.21 -3.29 15.39
C ILE A 173 -14.61 -2.07 14.53
N ALA A 174 -13.97 -1.88 13.37
CA ALA A 174 -14.32 -0.79 12.46
C ALA A 174 -15.68 -1.04 11.76
N ALA A 175 -15.97 -2.31 11.42
CA ALA A 175 -17.27 -2.71 10.89
C ALA A 175 -18.39 -2.57 11.93
N ALA A 176 -18.15 -2.97 13.19
CA ALA A 176 -19.12 -2.85 14.28
C ALA A 176 -19.55 -1.40 14.56
N ARG A 177 -18.68 -0.41 14.31
CA ARG A 177 -19.00 1.02 14.47
C ARG A 177 -19.99 1.59 13.44
N ARG A 178 -20.26 0.88 12.34
CA ARG A 178 -21.25 1.30 11.32
C ARG A 178 -22.64 0.71 11.55
N SER A 179 -22.76 -0.25 12.47
CA SER A 179 -24.02 -0.93 12.81
C SER A 179 -24.65 -0.45 14.12
N ALA A 180 -24.05 0.57 14.75
CA ALA A 180 -24.52 1.23 15.98
C ALA A 180 -24.80 2.71 15.68
#